data_AF-A0A3P9MCH3-F1
#
_entry.id   AF-A0A3P9MCH3-F1
#
_cell.length_a   1.000
_cell.length_b   1.000
_cell.length_c   1.000
_cell.angle_alpha   90.00
_cell.angle_beta   90.00
_cell.angle_gamma   90.00
#
_symmetry.space_group_name_H-M   'P 1'
#
loop_
_entity.id
_entity.type
_entity.pdbx_description
1 polymer ?
#
loop_
_entity_poly.entity_id
_entity_poly.type
_entity_poly.pdbx_seq_one_letter_code
_entity_poly.pdbx_strand_id
1 'polypeptide(L)'
;MFGAPVDLTFKNISKLTDAWTEEPRRSLRPLKKNSENKYLCCSLRLSNNNITDLFDLERTVCHFLAEPPRLAWLDLSFNKITHIDPILCRLHELRVLYLHGNSIRVLSEVDRLGELQHLHSITLHGNPIETNKTYRYHVIFALPQLKSMDFSAVTSQERVLAKMRHRSRARSKANPAVADVENS
;
A
#
# COMPACT_ATOMS: atom_id res chain seq x y z
N MET A 1 -0.01 16.28 14.99
CA MET A 1 0.25 16.62 13.57
C MET A 1 1.58 15.98 13.21
N PHE A 2 1.61 15.01 12.29
CA PHE A 2 2.83 14.30 11.92
C PHE A 2 3.87 15.30 11.39
N GLY A 3 5.15 15.14 11.76
CA GLY A 3 6.25 15.99 11.28
C GLY A 3 6.35 15.98 9.75
N ALA A 4 7.21 16.85 9.19
CA ALA A 4 7.49 16.81 7.75
C ALA A 4 7.94 15.38 7.34
N PRO A 5 7.54 14.89 6.16
CA PRO A 5 7.94 13.56 5.71
C PRO A 5 9.41 13.53 5.29
N VAL A 6 10.08 12.41 5.51
CA VAL A 6 11.35 12.11 4.84
C VAL A 6 11.04 11.88 3.37
N ASP A 7 11.48 12.82 2.52
CA ASP A 7 11.12 12.87 1.11
C ASP A 7 12.30 12.47 0.21
N LEU A 8 12.26 11.26 -0.34
CA LEU A 8 13.26 10.69 -1.25
C LEU A 8 12.69 10.51 -2.65
N THR A 9 11.79 11.41 -3.04
CA THR A 9 11.14 11.40 -4.37
C THR A 9 12.13 11.79 -5.47
N PHE A 10 12.09 11.14 -6.64
CA PHE A 10 12.96 11.44 -7.79
C PHE A 10 14.47 11.30 -7.50
N LYS A 11 14.86 10.26 -6.75
CA LYS A 11 16.26 9.99 -6.41
C LYS A 11 16.90 8.89 -7.27
N ASN A 12 16.17 8.37 -8.26
CA ASN A 12 16.60 7.28 -9.12
C ASN A 12 16.96 5.98 -8.34
N ILE A 13 16.35 5.79 -7.18
CA ILE A 13 16.59 4.65 -6.29
C ILE A 13 16.07 3.39 -6.98
N SER A 14 16.90 2.37 -7.14
CA SER A 14 16.49 1.08 -7.71
C SER A 14 16.41 0.00 -6.65
N LYS A 15 17.35 0.01 -5.69
CA LYS A 15 17.29 -0.80 -4.47
C LYS A 15 17.10 0.10 -3.28
N LEU A 16 16.34 -0.35 -2.28
CA LEU A 16 16.08 0.45 -1.08
C LEU A 16 17.36 0.81 -0.30
N THR A 17 18.42 0.00 -0.42
CA THR A 17 19.75 0.29 0.13
C THR A 17 20.38 1.54 -0.48
N ASP A 18 20.09 1.85 -1.75
CA ASP A 18 20.62 3.04 -2.44
C ASP A 18 20.08 4.32 -1.80
N ALA A 19 18.91 4.24 -1.15
CA ALA A 19 18.33 5.35 -0.44
C ALA A 19 19.23 5.81 0.72
N TRP A 20 20.03 4.93 1.33
CA TRP A 20 20.72 5.23 2.60
C TRP A 20 21.79 6.32 2.47
N THR A 21 22.31 6.53 1.27
CA THR A 21 23.27 7.60 0.93
C THR A 21 22.58 8.88 0.44
N GLU A 22 21.27 8.85 0.23
CA GLU A 22 20.52 9.99 -0.29
C GLU A 22 20.08 10.95 0.82
N GLU A 23 20.28 12.24 0.58
CA GLU A 23 19.70 13.26 1.44
C GLU A 23 18.23 13.51 1.07
N PRO A 24 17.31 13.54 2.06
CA PRO A 24 15.92 13.91 1.81
C PRO A 24 15.80 15.31 1.22
N ARG A 25 14.85 15.47 0.30
CA ARG A 25 14.55 16.76 -0.34
C ARG A 25 14.18 17.79 0.72
N ARG A 26 14.63 19.03 0.50
CA ARG A 26 14.28 20.16 1.37
C ARG A 26 12.80 20.45 1.25
N SER A 27 12.10 20.43 2.38
CA SER A 27 10.71 20.88 2.51
C SER A 27 10.64 22.22 3.24
N LEU A 28 9.55 22.96 3.03
CA LEU A 28 9.26 24.23 3.73
C LEU A 28 9.24 24.07 5.26
N ARG A 29 8.88 22.88 5.74
CA ARG A 29 8.98 22.51 7.15
C ARG A 29 10.27 21.72 7.35
N PRO A 30 11.22 22.19 8.17
CA PRO A 30 12.48 21.49 8.39
C PRO A 30 12.23 20.18 9.12
N LEU A 31 12.94 19.14 8.68
CA LEU A 31 12.97 17.85 9.35
C LEU A 31 13.75 17.97 10.65
N LYS A 32 13.15 17.55 11.77
CA LYS A 32 13.83 17.48 13.06
C LYS A 32 14.50 16.13 13.21
N LYS A 33 15.69 16.13 13.80
CA LYS A 33 16.47 14.92 14.07
C LYS A 33 16.72 14.75 15.57
N ASN A 34 16.92 13.51 16.00
CA ASN A 34 17.40 13.19 17.35
C ASN A 34 18.94 13.23 17.43
N SER A 35 19.49 12.89 18.59
CA SER A 35 20.94 12.80 18.83
C SER A 35 21.66 11.76 17.96
N GLU A 36 20.94 10.77 17.42
CA GLU A 36 21.46 9.74 16.52
C GLU A 36 21.33 10.13 15.04
N ASN A 37 21.03 11.39 14.72
CA ASN A 37 20.83 11.88 13.35
C ASN A 37 19.64 11.25 12.60
N LYS A 38 18.71 10.60 13.32
CA LYS A 38 17.47 10.01 12.77
C LYS A 38 16.31 11.00 12.81
N TYR A 39 15.42 10.91 11.83
CA TYR A 39 14.30 11.82 11.65
C TYR A 39 13.14 11.53 12.61
N LEU A 40 12.68 12.58 13.31
CA LEU A 40 11.53 12.58 14.21
C LEU A 40 10.23 12.75 13.42
N CYS A 41 9.92 11.80 12.53
CA CYS A 41 8.70 11.80 11.74
C CYS A 41 8.16 10.39 11.56
N CYS A 42 6.92 10.30 11.05
CA CYS A 42 6.20 9.05 10.86
C CYS A 42 5.83 8.85 9.38
N SER A 43 6.56 9.49 8.46
CA SER A 43 6.19 9.55 7.05
C SER A 43 7.40 9.45 6.16
N LEU A 44 7.36 8.53 5.20
CA LEU A 44 8.42 8.26 4.25
C LEU A 44 7.86 8.29 2.83
N ARG A 45 8.48 9.08 1.95
CA ARG A 45 8.16 9.12 0.53
C ARG A 45 9.33 8.62 -0.29
N LEU A 46 9.04 7.65 -1.14
CA LEU A 46 9.96 6.99 -2.07
C LEU A 46 9.37 7.00 -3.49
N SER A 47 8.44 7.93 -3.78
CA SER A 47 7.74 7.95 -5.06
C SER A 47 8.62 8.41 -6.22
N ASN A 48 8.23 8.06 -7.45
CA ASN A 48 8.98 8.38 -8.67
C ASN A 48 10.44 7.89 -8.62
N ASN A 49 10.62 6.62 -8.29
CA ASN A 49 11.89 5.91 -8.30
C ASN A 49 11.77 4.65 -9.18
N ASN A 50 12.77 3.77 -9.13
CA ASN A 50 12.85 2.53 -9.91
C ASN A 50 12.75 1.28 -9.03
N ILE A 51 12.16 1.39 -7.83
CA ILE A 51 12.12 0.30 -6.84
C ILE A 51 11.27 -0.85 -7.37
N THR A 52 11.82 -2.06 -7.37
CA THR A 52 11.16 -3.29 -7.82
C THR A 52 10.70 -4.19 -6.68
N ASP A 53 11.44 -4.22 -5.58
CA ASP A 53 11.20 -5.07 -4.42
C ASP A 53 11.36 -4.30 -3.10
N LEU A 54 10.82 -4.86 -2.03
CA LEU A 54 10.75 -4.23 -0.71
C LEU A 54 11.57 -4.95 0.35
N PHE A 55 12.53 -5.80 -0.04
CA PHE A 55 13.26 -6.68 0.87
C PHE A 55 13.93 -5.92 2.03
N ASP A 56 14.59 -4.79 1.75
CA ASP A 56 15.27 -3.96 2.75
C ASP A 56 14.38 -2.82 3.31
N LEU A 57 13.05 -2.89 3.17
CA LEU A 57 12.15 -1.81 3.62
C LEU A 57 12.26 -1.57 5.12
N GLU A 58 12.23 -2.61 5.94
CA GLU A 58 12.34 -2.46 7.39
C GLU A 58 13.67 -1.79 7.79
N ARG A 59 14.78 -2.24 7.19
CA ARG A 59 16.10 -1.63 7.42
C ARG A 59 16.15 -0.18 6.97
N THR A 60 15.52 0.14 5.84
CA THR A 60 15.46 1.50 5.31
C THR A 60 14.64 2.42 6.19
N VAL A 61 13.50 1.95 6.72
CA VAL A 61 12.72 2.71 7.70
C VAL A 61 13.53 2.92 8.99
N CYS A 62 14.24 1.89 9.47
CA CYS A 62 15.13 1.98 10.64
C CYS A 62 16.33 2.92 10.44
N HIS A 63 16.86 3.01 9.21
CA HIS A 63 17.93 3.92 8.85
C HIS A 63 17.50 5.39 8.98
N PHE A 64 16.28 5.71 8.52
CA PHE A 64 15.80 7.08 8.49
C PHE A 64 15.07 7.53 9.75
N LEU A 65 14.20 6.70 10.32
CA LEU A 65 13.25 7.13 11.34
C LEU A 65 13.74 6.83 12.75
N ALA A 66 13.54 7.79 13.66
CA ALA A 66 13.86 7.60 15.07
C ALA A 66 12.94 6.59 15.76
N GLU A 67 11.67 6.49 15.32
CA GLU A 67 10.68 5.53 15.81
C GLU A 67 10.07 4.73 14.64
N PRO A 68 10.81 3.78 14.04
CA PRO A 68 10.36 3.02 12.87
C PRO A 68 8.99 2.34 13.00
N PRO A 69 8.62 1.74 14.15
CA PRO A 69 7.30 1.12 14.33
C PRO A 69 6.13 2.09 14.21
N ARG A 70 6.37 3.42 14.31
CA ARG A 70 5.33 4.46 14.22
C ARG A 70 5.13 5.00 12.81
N LEU A 71 5.75 4.41 11.79
CA LEU A 71 5.53 4.81 10.40
C LEU A 71 4.04 4.73 10.06
N ALA A 72 3.44 5.89 9.79
CA ALA A 72 2.01 6.05 9.56
C ALA A 72 1.68 6.35 8.08
N TRP A 73 2.63 6.90 7.33
CA TRP A 73 2.45 7.22 5.90
C TRP A 73 3.63 6.71 5.09
N LEU A 74 3.35 5.82 4.15
CA LEU A 74 4.34 5.33 3.18
C LEU A 74 3.86 5.63 1.76
N ASP A 75 4.69 6.34 1.00
CA ASP A 75 4.44 6.60 -0.42
C ASP A 75 5.47 5.87 -1.28
N LEU A 76 5.00 4.85 -2.01
CA LEU A 76 5.75 4.04 -2.97
C LEU A 76 5.20 4.21 -4.40
N SER A 77 4.41 5.25 -4.66
CA SER A 77 3.80 5.49 -5.97
C SER A 77 4.83 5.73 -7.07
N PHE A 78 4.48 5.45 -8.32
CA PHE A 78 5.37 5.65 -9.48
C PHE A 78 6.73 4.95 -9.32
N ASN A 79 6.68 3.66 -8.98
CA ASN A 79 7.84 2.76 -8.93
C ASN A 79 7.61 1.58 -9.89
N LYS A 80 8.39 0.51 -9.77
CA LYS A 80 8.32 -0.69 -10.60
C LYS A 80 7.93 -1.93 -9.80
N ILE A 81 7.19 -1.74 -8.69
CA ILE A 81 6.79 -2.83 -7.79
C ILE A 81 5.78 -3.72 -8.50
N THR A 82 6.04 -5.03 -8.53
CA THR A 82 5.17 -6.01 -9.20
C THR A 82 4.29 -6.80 -8.24
N HIS A 83 4.62 -6.79 -6.95
CA HIS A 83 3.94 -7.57 -5.91
C HIS A 83 3.76 -6.78 -4.61
N ILE A 84 2.68 -7.06 -3.88
CA ILE A 84 2.50 -6.57 -2.51
C ILE A 84 3.26 -7.49 -1.55
N ASP A 85 4.45 -7.03 -1.15
CA ASP A 85 5.37 -7.76 -0.29
C ASP A 85 4.83 -7.90 1.15
N PRO A 86 4.87 -9.11 1.77
CA PRO A 86 4.46 -9.32 3.16
C PRO A 86 5.17 -8.44 4.19
N ILE A 87 6.36 -7.89 3.89
CA ILE A 87 7.07 -6.95 4.77
C ILE A 87 6.21 -5.74 5.14
N LEU A 88 5.28 -5.33 4.25
CA LEU A 88 4.35 -4.23 4.51
C LEU A 88 3.45 -4.51 5.71
N CYS A 89 3.11 -5.78 5.99
CA CYS A 89 2.27 -6.18 7.12
C CYS A 89 2.93 -5.94 8.49
N ARG A 90 4.27 -5.77 8.53
CA ARG A 90 5.02 -5.46 9.76
C ARG A 90 4.90 -4.00 10.19
N LEU A 91 4.38 -3.14 9.32
CA LEU A 91 4.19 -1.71 9.59
C LEU A 91 2.84 -1.48 10.29
N HIS A 92 2.68 -1.98 11.51
CA HIS A 92 1.37 -2.05 12.19
C HIS A 92 0.66 -0.70 12.40
N GLU A 93 1.41 0.41 12.53
CA GLU A 93 0.85 1.77 12.65
C GLU A 93 0.54 2.44 11.30
N LEU A 94 0.73 1.74 10.17
CA LEU A 94 0.53 2.31 8.85
C LEU A 94 -0.94 2.67 8.63
N ARG A 95 -1.17 3.93 8.24
CA ARG A 95 -2.49 4.54 8.04
C ARG A 95 -2.77 4.88 6.59
N VAL A 96 -1.72 5.28 5.87
CA VAL A 96 -1.78 5.68 4.46
C VAL A 96 -0.69 4.95 3.68
N LEU A 97 -1.09 4.23 2.64
CA LEU A 97 -0.18 3.52 1.75
C LEU A 97 -0.47 3.89 0.29
N TYR A 98 0.50 4.49 -0.39
CA TYR A 98 0.38 4.77 -1.82
C TYR A 98 1.19 3.80 -2.65
N LEU A 99 0.50 3.09 -3.56
CA LEU A 99 1.07 2.10 -4.46
C LEU A 99 0.64 2.32 -5.92
N HIS A 100 -0.06 3.42 -6.23
CA HIS A 100 -0.50 3.72 -7.59
C HIS A 100 0.68 3.93 -8.56
N GLY A 101 0.45 3.69 -9.85
CA GLY A 101 1.50 3.82 -10.87
C GLY A 101 2.65 2.83 -10.69
N ASN A 102 2.37 1.62 -10.21
CA ASN A 102 3.31 0.50 -10.15
C ASN A 102 2.91 -0.59 -11.17
N SER A 103 3.48 -1.79 -11.05
CA SER A 103 3.22 -2.93 -11.93
C SER A 103 2.53 -4.12 -11.22
N ILE A 104 1.75 -3.85 -10.17
CA ILE A 104 1.06 -4.87 -9.37
C ILE A 104 -0.01 -5.57 -10.21
N ARG A 105 0.01 -6.90 -10.27
CA ARG A 105 -0.85 -7.72 -11.15
C ARG A 105 -1.82 -8.65 -10.42
N VAL A 106 -1.48 -9.10 -9.23
CA VAL A 106 -2.21 -10.18 -8.55
C VAL A 106 -3.14 -9.59 -7.48
N LEU A 107 -4.45 -9.62 -7.77
CA LEU A 107 -5.47 -9.01 -6.91
C LEU A 107 -5.53 -9.63 -5.49
N SER A 108 -5.28 -10.93 -5.36
CA SER A 108 -5.30 -11.62 -4.06
C SER A 108 -4.14 -11.24 -3.13
N GLU A 109 -3.09 -10.57 -3.63
CA GLU A 109 -2.01 -10.10 -2.77
C GLU A 109 -2.46 -8.95 -1.85
N VAL A 110 -3.55 -8.26 -2.21
CA VAL A 110 -4.17 -7.23 -1.37
C VAL A 110 -4.66 -7.82 -0.04
N ASP A 111 -5.06 -9.10 -0.01
CA ASP A 111 -5.61 -9.77 1.17
C ASP A 111 -4.66 -9.73 2.37
N ARG A 112 -3.35 -9.75 2.10
CA ARG A 112 -2.29 -9.67 3.13
C ARG A 112 -2.35 -8.38 3.92
N LEU A 113 -2.71 -7.26 3.26
CA LEU A 113 -2.82 -5.96 3.91
C LEU A 113 -3.99 -5.89 4.90
N GLY A 114 -4.84 -6.91 4.97
CA GLY A 114 -5.89 -7.05 5.98
C GLY A 114 -5.36 -7.11 7.41
N GLU A 115 -4.09 -7.46 7.60
CA GLU A 115 -3.40 -7.43 8.90
C GLU A 115 -3.20 -6.01 9.45
N LEU A 116 -3.13 -5.01 8.57
CA LEU A 116 -2.89 -3.61 8.94
C LEU A 116 -4.16 -2.92 9.46
N GLN A 117 -4.46 -3.11 10.74
CA GLN A 117 -5.69 -2.63 11.39
C GLN A 117 -5.89 -1.10 11.34
N HIS A 118 -4.80 -0.34 11.23
CA HIS A 118 -4.84 1.12 11.17
C HIS A 118 -4.89 1.70 9.75
N LEU A 119 -4.73 0.85 8.72
CA LEU A 119 -4.69 1.29 7.33
C LEU A 119 -6.07 1.79 6.89
N HIS A 120 -6.22 3.09 6.68
CA HIS A 120 -7.50 3.67 6.30
C HIS A 120 -7.50 4.33 4.91
N SER A 121 -6.34 4.47 4.26
CA SER A 121 -6.24 5.00 2.91
C SER A 121 -5.24 4.21 2.09
N ILE A 122 -5.67 3.76 0.91
CA ILE A 122 -4.81 3.08 -0.06
C ILE A 122 -5.04 3.63 -1.47
N THR A 123 -4.00 3.62 -2.29
CA THR A 123 -4.12 3.86 -3.74
C THR A 123 -3.42 2.75 -4.50
N LEU A 124 -4.09 2.15 -5.48
CA LEU A 124 -3.51 1.15 -6.39
C LEU A 124 -3.89 1.36 -7.87
N HIS A 125 -4.63 2.42 -8.23
CA HIS A 125 -4.89 2.78 -9.64
C HIS A 125 -3.58 2.91 -10.45
N GLY A 126 -3.68 2.78 -11.77
CA GLY A 126 -2.50 2.77 -12.64
C GLY A 126 -1.60 1.55 -12.46
N ASN A 127 -2.11 0.49 -11.81
CA ASN A 127 -1.52 -0.84 -11.80
C ASN A 127 -2.35 -1.80 -12.65
N PRO A 128 -1.76 -2.85 -13.23
CA PRO A 128 -2.50 -3.89 -13.97
C PRO A 128 -3.68 -4.52 -13.21
N ILE A 129 -3.64 -4.61 -11.87
CA ILE A 129 -4.77 -5.11 -11.06
C ILE A 129 -6.08 -4.35 -11.28
N GLU A 130 -6.02 -3.08 -11.70
CA GLU A 130 -7.20 -2.24 -11.94
C GLU A 130 -8.09 -2.80 -13.06
N THR A 131 -7.50 -3.53 -14.02
CA THR A 131 -8.25 -4.18 -15.12
C THR A 131 -9.18 -5.30 -14.65
N ASN A 132 -9.02 -5.78 -13.42
CA ASN A 132 -9.87 -6.82 -12.87
C ASN A 132 -11.29 -6.27 -12.62
N LYS A 133 -12.31 -6.90 -13.22
CA LYS A 133 -13.73 -6.52 -13.05
C LYS A 133 -14.19 -6.45 -11.58
N THR A 134 -13.51 -7.18 -10.69
CA THR A 134 -13.82 -7.22 -9.25
C THR A 134 -12.89 -6.37 -8.40
N TYR A 135 -11.94 -5.64 -8.99
CA TYR A 135 -10.89 -4.86 -8.31
C TYR A 135 -11.40 -4.10 -7.09
N ARG A 136 -12.27 -3.10 -7.28
CA ARG A 136 -12.76 -2.25 -6.19
C ARG A 136 -13.46 -3.03 -5.07
N TYR A 137 -14.39 -3.91 -5.42
CA TYR A 137 -15.14 -4.68 -4.42
C TYR A 137 -14.28 -5.72 -3.71
N HIS A 138 -13.28 -6.29 -4.37
CA HIS A 138 -12.34 -7.21 -3.75
C HIS A 138 -11.47 -6.49 -2.74
N VAL A 139 -10.90 -5.32 -3.10
CA VAL A 139 -10.09 -4.52 -2.18
C VAL A 139 -10.91 -4.07 -0.96
N ILE A 140 -12.14 -3.59 -1.17
CA ILE A 140 -13.04 -3.20 -0.07
C ILE A 140 -13.41 -4.38 0.83
N PHE A 141 -13.58 -5.57 0.25
CA PHE A 141 -13.85 -6.78 1.02
C PHE A 141 -12.64 -7.23 1.83
N ALA A 142 -11.46 -7.26 1.20
CA ALA A 142 -10.20 -7.67 1.80
C ALA A 142 -9.76 -6.72 2.92
N LEU A 143 -10.02 -5.42 2.75
CA LEU A 143 -9.58 -4.35 3.64
C LEU A 143 -10.80 -3.59 4.23
N PRO A 144 -11.57 -4.22 5.14
CA PRO A 144 -12.77 -3.63 5.71
C PRO A 144 -12.51 -2.35 6.53
N GLN A 145 -11.28 -2.11 6.98
CA GLN A 145 -10.86 -0.93 7.73
C GLN A 145 -10.68 0.35 6.87
N LEU A 146 -10.61 0.21 5.54
CA LEU A 146 -10.36 1.35 4.64
C LEU A 146 -11.47 2.40 4.70
N LYS A 147 -11.10 3.67 4.80
CA LYS A 147 -12.00 4.82 4.63
C LYS A 147 -11.96 5.39 3.21
N SER A 148 -10.81 5.28 2.54
CA SER A 148 -10.58 5.77 1.18
C SER A 148 -9.79 4.75 0.35
N MET A 149 -10.18 4.61 -0.90
CA MET A 149 -9.50 3.81 -1.92
C MET A 149 -9.44 4.61 -3.22
N ASP A 150 -8.24 4.77 -3.79
CA ASP A 150 -8.01 5.51 -5.04
C ASP A 150 -8.62 6.91 -5.01
N PHE A 151 -8.35 7.64 -3.91
CA PHE A 151 -8.86 8.99 -3.64
C PHE A 151 -10.39 9.12 -3.57
N SER A 152 -11.11 8.00 -3.60
CA SER A 152 -12.56 7.94 -3.42
C SER A 152 -12.90 7.32 -2.07
N ALA A 153 -13.89 7.89 -1.38
CA ALA A 153 -14.38 7.37 -0.12
C ALA A 153 -14.98 5.96 -0.31
N VAL A 154 -14.78 5.09 0.68
CA VAL A 154 -15.42 3.76 0.72
C VAL A 154 -16.75 3.89 1.45
N THR A 155 -17.83 3.72 0.70
CA THR A 155 -19.20 3.88 1.21
C THR A 155 -19.73 2.61 1.89
N SER A 156 -20.72 2.77 2.78
CA SER A 156 -21.40 1.63 3.40
C SER A 156 -22.09 0.72 2.37
N GLN A 157 -22.65 1.28 1.30
CA GLN A 157 -23.28 0.53 0.22
C GLN A 157 -22.27 -0.37 -0.50
N GLU A 158 -21.08 0.15 -0.81
CA GLU A 158 -20.03 -0.64 -1.44
C GLU A 158 -19.57 -1.79 -0.57
N ARG A 159 -19.51 -1.61 0.76
CA ARG A 159 -19.18 -2.70 1.70
C ARG A 159 -20.20 -3.81 1.68
N VAL A 160 -21.49 -3.47 1.64
CA VAL A 160 -22.58 -4.46 1.54
C VAL A 160 -22.46 -5.23 0.22
N LEU A 161 -22.28 -4.52 -0.89
CA LEU A 161 -22.12 -5.13 -2.21
C LEU A 161 -20.87 -6.01 -2.30
N ALA A 162 -19.75 -5.58 -1.72
CA ALA A 162 -18.50 -6.34 -1.66
C ALA A 162 -18.70 -7.68 -0.93
N LYS A 163 -19.36 -7.66 0.24
CA LYS A 163 -19.70 -8.87 1.01
C LYS A 163 -20.63 -9.81 0.23
N MET A 164 -21.66 -9.27 -0.43
CA MET A 164 -22.59 -10.06 -1.24
C MET A 164 -21.88 -10.74 -2.41
N ARG A 165 -21.08 -9.99 -3.18
CA ARG A 165 -20.31 -10.52 -4.32
C ARG A 165 -19.33 -11.62 -3.88
N HIS A 166 -18.65 -11.43 -2.75
CA HIS A 166 -17.73 -12.44 -2.24
C HIS A 166 -18.46 -13.75 -1.88
N ARG A 167 -19.61 -13.66 -1.18
CA ARG A 167 -20.44 -14.83 -0.83
C ARG A 167 -20.96 -15.58 -2.05
N SER A 168 -21.50 -14.87 -3.04
CA SER A 168 -21.99 -15.50 -4.28
C SER A 168 -20.87 -16.25 -4.99
N ARG A 169 -19.68 -15.63 -5.08
CA ARG A 169 -18.51 -16.22 -5.74
C ARG A 169 -17.97 -17.45 -4.98
N ALA A 170 -18.01 -17.44 -3.65
CA ALA A 170 -17.66 -18.59 -2.82
C ALA A 170 -18.64 -19.76 -3.03
N ARG A 171 -19.95 -19.48 -3.14
CA ARG A 171 -20.98 -20.49 -3.46
C ARG A 171 -20.80 -21.08 -4.85
N SER A 172 -20.55 -20.27 -5.87
CA SER A 172 -20.30 -20.75 -7.25
C SER A 172 -19.06 -21.63 -7.34
N LYS A 173 -18.01 -21.35 -6.56
CA LYS A 173 -16.82 -22.21 -6.48
C LYS A 173 -17.07 -23.51 -5.72
N ALA A 174 -17.96 -23.51 -4.73
CA ALA A 174 -18.29 -24.70 -3.95
C ALA A 174 -19.25 -25.67 -4.67
N ASN A 175 -20.01 -25.18 -5.67
CA ASN A 175 -20.95 -25.98 -6.46
C ASN A 175 -20.70 -25.81 -7.97
N PRO A 176 -19.63 -26.42 -8.53
CA PRO A 176 -19.31 -26.29 -9.96
C PRO A 176 -20.33 -26.96 -10.90
N ALA A 177 -21.22 -27.82 -10.40
CA ALA A 177 -22.11 -28.66 -11.20
C ALA A 177 -23.37 -27.98 -11.78
N VAL A 178 -23.55 -26.67 -11.61
CA VAL A 178 -24.78 -25.94 -12.07
C VAL A 178 -24.49 -24.95 -13.20
N ALA A 179 -23.23 -24.78 -13.61
CA ALA A 179 -22.85 -23.78 -14.62
C ALA A 179 -23.03 -24.24 -16.08
N ASP A 180 -23.23 -25.53 -16.33
CA ASP A 180 -23.26 -26.11 -17.69
C ASP A 180 -24.68 -26.39 -18.23
N VAL A 181 -25.76 -25.95 -17.55
CA VAL A 181 -27.15 -26.24 -17.98
C VAL A 181 -27.88 -25.02 -18.56
N GLU A 182 -27.27 -23.83 -18.58
CA GLU A 182 -27.90 -22.62 -19.16
C GLU A 182 -27.43 -22.28 -20.59
N ASN A 183 -26.75 -23.19 -21.28
CA ASN A 183 -26.27 -22.94 -22.65
C ASN A 183 -26.44 -24.14 -23.60
N SER A 184 -27.56 -24.87 -23.49
CA SER A 184 -28.01 -25.85 -24.49
C SER A 184 -29.53 -25.91 -24.55
#